data_AF-A0A816LTE1-F1
#
_entry.id   AF-A0A816LTE1-F1
#
_cell.length_a   1.000
_cell.length_b   1.000
_cell.length_c   1.000
_cell.angle_alpha   90.00
_cell.angle_beta   90.00
_cell.angle_gamma   90.00
#
_symmetry.space_group_name_H-M   'P 1'
#
loop_
_entity.id
_entity.type
_entity.pdbx_description
1 polymer ?
#
loop_
_entity_poly.entity_id
_entity_poly.type
_entity_poly.pdbx_seq_one_letter_code
_entity_poly.pdbx_strand_id
1 'polypeptide(L)'
;MDDEVLSVVNCVLLPHTPKLAKGSTKMTSEEYSVFSVDEVSNIIKEVIERLIGNHAYQHDQVTRWTADIVDQILTELTNLGKRFKYIVQAVIVPKNGTGLHAASSCYWNDITDGSCTLRWENKYIHAVVSVFGLSI
;
A
#
# COMPACT_ATOMS: atom_id res chain seq x y z
N MET A 1 -30.04 -5.16 5.94
CA MET A 1 -29.82 -6.13 7.02
C MET A 1 -28.89 -7.18 6.45
N ASP A 2 -27.57 -7.05 6.49
CA ASP A 2 -26.70 -6.08 7.15
C ASP A 2 -25.45 -5.94 6.26
N ASP A 3 -25.35 -4.84 5.51
CA ASP A 3 -24.15 -4.49 4.76
C ASP A 3 -23.12 -3.99 5.77
N GLU A 4 -22.40 -4.92 6.40
CA GLU A 4 -21.23 -4.60 7.21
C GLU A 4 -20.10 -4.16 6.27
N VAL A 5 -20.22 -2.96 5.72
CA VAL A 5 -19.13 -2.29 5.00
C VAL A 5 -18.07 -2.00 6.03
N LEU A 6 -17.02 -2.82 6.07
CA LEU A 6 -15.81 -2.51 6.82
C LEU A 6 -15.10 -1.34 6.12
N SER A 7 -15.57 -0.12 6.42
CA SER A 7 -14.88 1.11 6.02
C SER A 7 -13.68 1.30 6.94
N VAL A 8 -12.53 0.71 6.60
CA VAL A 8 -11.29 1.03 7.30
C VAL A 8 -10.66 2.27 6.66
N VAL A 9 -10.89 3.37 7.37
CA VAL A 9 -10.08 4.59 7.53
C VAL A 9 -9.86 5.47 6.30
N ASN A 10 -10.68 6.51 6.31
CA ASN A 10 -10.45 7.84 5.78
C ASN A 10 -9.03 8.37 6.10
N CYS A 11 -8.19 8.59 5.09
CA CYS A 11 -7.20 9.66 5.14
C CYS A 11 -7.68 10.72 4.15
N VAL A 12 -8.24 11.82 4.65
CA VAL A 12 -8.63 13.01 3.88
C VAL A 12 -7.49 14.02 3.96
N LEU A 13 -6.99 14.43 2.80
CA LEU A 13 -6.40 15.76 2.61
C LEU A 13 -6.84 16.29 1.24
N LEU A 14 -7.91 17.08 1.23
CA LEU A 14 -8.38 17.90 0.11
C LEU A 14 -8.50 19.36 0.61
N PRO A 15 -8.61 20.39 -0.24
CA PRO A 15 -7.67 20.83 -1.28
C PRO A 15 -7.43 22.37 -1.21
N HIS A 16 -6.48 22.89 -1.98
CA HIS A 16 -6.75 24.05 -2.85
C HIS A 16 -5.78 24.03 -4.03
N THR A 17 -6.32 24.15 -5.24
CA THR A 17 -5.56 24.32 -6.48
C THR A 17 -4.91 25.71 -6.52
N PRO A 18 -3.60 25.83 -6.80
CA PRO A 18 -3.07 26.98 -7.49
C PRO A 18 -2.83 26.60 -8.95
N LYS A 19 -3.54 27.27 -9.86
CA LYS A 19 -3.18 27.25 -11.28
C LYS A 19 -1.82 27.93 -11.48
N LEU A 20 -0.98 27.29 -12.31
CA LEU A 20 0.09 27.84 -13.16
C LEU A 20 1.31 28.51 -12.51
N ALA A 21 2.49 27.93 -12.73
CA ALA A 21 3.64 28.64 -13.32
C ALA A 21 4.67 27.63 -13.86
N LYS A 22 4.92 27.66 -15.17
CA LYS A 22 6.14 27.07 -15.76
C LYS A 22 7.33 27.89 -15.27
N GLY A 23 8.11 27.34 -14.35
CA GLY A 23 9.36 27.94 -13.87
C GLY A 23 10.47 26.92 -13.95
N SER A 24 11.35 27.06 -14.95
CA SER A 24 12.64 26.37 -15.00
C SER A 24 13.45 26.73 -13.77
N THR A 25 13.50 25.83 -12.80
CA THR A 25 14.49 25.89 -11.72
C THR A 25 15.47 24.76 -11.99
N LYS A 26 16.69 25.11 -12.42
CA LYS A 26 17.81 24.18 -12.48
C LYS A 26 18.05 23.65 -11.06
N MET A 27 17.81 22.37 -10.84
CA MET A 27 18.04 21.70 -9.57
C MET A 27 19.16 20.69 -9.77
N THR A 28 20.21 20.85 -8.96
CA THR A 28 21.44 20.05 -8.96
C THR A 28 21.14 18.56 -8.79
N SER A 29 21.81 17.72 -9.61
CA SER A 29 21.76 16.25 -9.55
C SER A 29 22.27 15.73 -8.20
N GLU A 30 21.38 15.67 -7.22
CA GLU A 30 21.39 14.60 -6.24
C GLU A 30 20.48 13.51 -6.82
N GLU A 31 20.99 12.29 -7.01
CA GLU A 31 20.22 11.16 -7.54
C GLU A 31 19.12 10.76 -6.57
N TYR A 32 17.96 11.42 -6.65
CA TYR A 32 16.77 10.99 -5.93
C TYR A 32 16.37 9.59 -6.42
N SER A 33 16.28 8.65 -5.48
CA SER A 33 15.72 7.33 -5.79
C SER A 33 14.24 7.49 -6.15
N VAL A 34 13.83 6.96 -7.30
CA VAL A 34 12.44 6.99 -7.75
C VAL A 34 11.69 5.80 -7.17
N PHE A 35 10.46 6.02 -6.71
CA PHE A 35 9.59 4.95 -6.22
C PHE A 35 9.16 4.03 -7.39
N SER A 36 9.61 2.78 -7.36
CA SER A 36 9.30 1.79 -8.40
C SER A 36 8.04 1.00 -8.04
N VAL A 37 6.91 1.34 -8.66
CA VAL A 37 5.62 0.67 -8.41
C VAL A 37 5.69 -0.82 -8.76
N ASP A 38 6.40 -1.18 -9.83
CA ASP A 38 6.50 -2.58 -10.28
C ASP A 38 7.30 -3.45 -9.31
N GLU A 39 8.43 -2.93 -8.81
CA GLU A 39 9.26 -3.64 -7.83
C GLU A 39 8.49 -3.86 -6.52
N VAL A 40 7.83 -2.81 -6.04
CA VAL A 40 7.02 -2.89 -4.81
C VAL A 40 5.82 -3.83 -5.00
N SER A 41 5.15 -3.78 -6.15
CA SER A 41 4.02 -4.67 -6.48
C SER A 41 4.42 -6.14 -6.46
N ASN A 42 5.62 -6.48 -6.97
CA ASN A 42 6.12 -7.84 -6.97
C ASN A 42 6.44 -8.33 -5.55
N ILE A 43 7.10 -7.50 -4.73
CA ILE A 43 7.35 -7.81 -3.31
C ILE A 43 6.04 -8.09 -2.57
N ILE A 44 5.03 -7.24 -2.76
CA ILE A 44 3.72 -7.43 -2.11
C ILE A 44 3.09 -8.77 -2.55
N LYS A 45 3.10 -9.09 -3.86
CA LYS A 45 2.55 -10.34 -4.38
C LYS A 45 3.23 -11.55 -3.77
N GLU A 46 4.55 -11.59 -3.78
CA GLU A 46 5.34 -12.72 -3.27
C GLU A 46 5.11 -12.95 -1.77
N VAL A 47 5.07 -11.88 -0.97
CA VAL A 47 4.81 -11.99 0.48
C VAL A 47 3.40 -12.51 0.74
N ILE A 48 2.38 -11.96 0.06
CA ILE A 48 0.99 -12.39 0.26
C ILE A 48 0.78 -13.85 -0.15
N GLU A 49 1.29 -14.24 -1.32
CA GLU A 49 1.17 -15.61 -1.82
C GLU A 49 1.85 -16.62 -0.89
N ARG A 50 3.03 -16.27 -0.37
CA ARG A 50 3.76 -17.10 0.59
C ARG A 50 3.00 -17.29 1.91
N LEU A 51 2.37 -16.23 2.42
CA LEU A 51 1.74 -16.25 3.74
C LEU A 51 0.32 -16.81 3.72
N ILE A 52 -0.54 -16.32 2.83
CA ILE A 52 -1.98 -16.64 2.84
C ILE A 52 -2.47 -17.30 1.55
N GLY A 53 -1.60 -17.53 0.57
CA GLY A 53 -1.96 -18.06 -0.75
C GLY A 53 -2.81 -19.33 -0.71
N ASN A 54 -2.36 -20.32 0.07
CA ASN A 54 -3.01 -21.63 0.19
C ASN A 54 -3.88 -21.79 1.43
N HIS A 55 -4.15 -20.71 2.16
CA HIS A 55 -4.91 -20.75 3.41
C HIS A 55 -6.40 -20.43 3.16
N ALA A 56 -7.27 -21.20 3.83
CA ALA A 56 -8.67 -20.82 3.99
C ALA A 56 -8.80 -19.73 5.05
N TYR A 57 -9.85 -18.91 4.96
CA TYR A 57 -10.09 -17.85 5.95
C TYR A 57 -10.25 -18.43 7.35
N GLN A 58 -9.46 -17.94 8.30
CA GLN A 58 -9.55 -18.27 9.72
C GLN A 58 -9.48 -16.97 10.53
N HIS A 59 -10.60 -16.61 11.17
CA HIS A 59 -10.72 -15.32 11.87
C HIS A 59 -9.60 -15.11 12.91
N ASP A 60 -9.28 -16.15 13.69
CA ASP A 60 -8.26 -16.11 14.74
C ASP A 60 -6.83 -15.85 14.20
N GLN A 61 -6.58 -16.16 12.92
CA GLN A 61 -5.27 -15.98 12.29
C GLN A 61 -5.15 -14.64 11.57
N VAL A 62 -6.26 -13.93 11.30
CA VAL A 62 -6.25 -12.69 10.51
C VAL A 62 -5.30 -11.65 11.11
N THR A 63 -5.39 -11.40 12.41
CA THR A 63 -4.54 -10.42 13.10
C THR A 63 -3.06 -10.73 12.93
N ARG A 64 -2.70 -12.02 13.03
CA ARG A 64 -1.32 -12.48 12.85
C ARG A 64 -0.88 -12.34 11.39
N TRP A 65 -1.68 -12.80 10.43
CA TRP A 65 -1.35 -12.66 9.01
C TRP A 65 -1.19 -11.20 8.59
N THR A 66 -2.03 -10.30 9.09
CA THR A 66 -1.91 -8.87 8.82
C THR A 66 -0.58 -8.32 9.34
N ALA A 67 -0.19 -8.65 10.57
CA ALA A 67 1.11 -8.25 11.12
C ALA A 67 2.28 -8.84 10.32
N ASP A 68 2.25 -10.16 10.07
CA ASP A 68 3.30 -10.87 9.33
C ASP A 68 3.47 -10.32 7.91
N ILE A 69 2.38 -9.95 7.22
CA ILE A 69 2.43 -9.32 5.88
C ILE A 69 3.08 -7.95 5.95
N VAL A 70 2.67 -7.10 6.89
CA VAL A 70 3.22 -5.74 7.04
C VAL A 70 4.71 -5.79 7.35
N ASP A 71 5.12 -6.62 8.32
CA ASP A 71 6.50 -6.73 8.75
C ASP A 71 7.41 -7.30 7.65
N GLN A 72 6.95 -8.32 6.92
CA GLN A 72 7.74 -8.90 5.82
C GLN A 72 7.88 -7.93 4.65
N ILE A 73 6.81 -7.22 4.26
CA ILE A 73 6.90 -6.21 3.21
C ILE A 73 7.86 -5.09 3.63
N LEU A 74 7.75 -4.58 4.86
CA LEU A 74 8.68 -3.56 5.37
C LEU A 74 10.13 -4.06 5.35
N THR A 75 10.37 -5.30 5.77
CA THR A 75 11.71 -5.90 5.77
C THR A 75 12.29 -5.94 4.36
N GLU A 76 11.55 -6.49 3.39
CA GLU A 76 12.01 -6.56 1.99
C GLU A 76 12.23 -5.16 1.38
N LEU A 77 11.35 -4.19 1.66
CA LEU A 77 11.50 -2.81 1.21
C LEU A 77 12.75 -2.14 1.79
N THR A 78 13.05 -2.37 3.08
CA THR A 78 14.27 -1.83 3.71
C THR A 78 15.54 -2.49 3.17
N ASN A 79 15.47 -3.76 2.76
CA ASN A 79 16.59 -4.49 2.15
C ASN A 79 16.98 -3.94 0.77
N LEU A 80 16.08 -3.24 0.08
CA LEU A 80 16.39 -2.54 -1.17
C LEU A 80 17.42 -1.40 -0.99
N GLY A 81 17.62 -0.94 0.26
CA GLY A 81 18.62 0.09 0.58
C GLY A 81 18.29 1.48 0.01
N LYS A 82 17.07 1.69 -0.46
CA LYS A 82 16.62 2.98 -1.01
C LYS A 82 16.25 3.94 0.12
N ARG A 83 16.53 5.23 -0.07
CA ARG A 83 16.23 6.28 0.91
C ARG A 83 14.76 6.68 0.86
N PHE A 84 13.94 5.90 1.54
CA PHE A 84 12.51 6.17 1.70
C PHE A 84 12.06 5.94 3.14
N LYS A 85 11.04 6.70 3.56
CA LYS A 85 10.15 6.30 4.66
C LYS A 85 9.00 5.51 4.06
N TYR A 86 8.82 4.27 4.51
CA TYR A 86 7.74 3.41 4.05
C TYR A 86 6.58 3.38 5.04
N ILE A 87 5.37 3.43 4.51
CA ILE A 87 4.12 3.20 5.24
C ILE A 87 3.41 2.05 4.55
N VAL A 88 3.06 1.00 5.31
CA VAL A 88 2.38 -0.18 4.78
C VAL A 88 1.06 -0.37 5.53
N GLN A 89 -0.02 -0.51 4.77
CA GLN A 89 -1.36 -0.83 5.27
C GLN A 89 -1.81 -2.13 4.63
N ALA A 90 -2.24 -3.10 5.44
CA ALA A 90 -2.80 -4.36 4.96
C ALA A 90 -4.19 -4.58 5.56
N VAL A 91 -5.14 -4.97 4.71
CA VAL A 91 -6.52 -5.29 5.09
C VAL A 91 -6.85 -6.69 4.56
N ILE A 92 -7.32 -7.57 5.43
CA ILE A 92 -7.73 -8.94 5.09
C ILE A 92 -9.20 -9.11 5.47
N VAL A 93 -10.03 -9.54 4.53
CA VAL A 93 -11.46 -9.78 4.74
C VAL A 93 -11.89 -11.13 4.15
N PRO A 94 -12.88 -11.81 4.73
CA PRO A 94 -13.42 -13.04 4.15
C PRO A 94 -14.12 -12.76 2.81
N LYS A 95 -14.06 -13.72 1.89
CA LYS A 95 -14.76 -13.69 0.60
C LYS A 95 -16.14 -14.30 0.74
N ASN A 96 -17.05 -13.56 1.38
CA ASN A 96 -18.43 -13.99 1.69
C ASN A 96 -19.49 -13.04 1.11
N GLY A 97 -19.12 -12.21 0.13
CA GLY A 97 -20.03 -11.21 -0.47
C GLY A 97 -20.08 -9.88 0.29
N THR A 98 -19.29 -9.70 1.35
CA THR A 98 -19.11 -8.40 2.00
C THR A 98 -18.40 -7.40 1.07
N GLY A 99 -18.97 -6.19 0.95
CA GLY A 99 -18.36 -5.11 0.19
C GLY A 99 -17.17 -4.48 0.93
N LEU A 100 -16.07 -4.25 0.22
CA LEU A 100 -14.90 -3.53 0.72
C LEU A 100 -14.68 -2.28 -0.12
N HIS A 101 -14.74 -1.11 0.52
CA HIS A 101 -14.36 0.16 -0.09
C HIS A 101 -13.14 0.72 0.64
N ALA A 102 -11.98 0.67 -0.01
CA ALA A 102 -10.72 1.22 0.49
C ALA A 102 -10.34 2.45 -0.35
N ALA A 103 -10.08 3.57 0.32
CA ALA A 103 -9.65 4.80 -0.32
C ALA A 103 -8.50 5.41 0.49
N SER A 104 -7.52 5.98 -0.21
CA SER A 104 -6.43 6.75 0.40
C SER A 104 -6.33 8.10 -0.31
N SER A 105 -6.17 9.18 0.46
CA SER A 105 -5.78 10.48 -0.08
C SER A 105 -4.37 10.79 0.38
N CYS A 106 -3.55 11.30 -0.54
CA CYS A 106 -2.13 11.56 -0.30
C CYS A 106 -1.77 12.98 -0.74
N TYR A 107 -0.87 13.61 -0.01
CA TYR A 107 -0.25 14.89 -0.37
C TYR A 107 1.27 14.74 -0.27
N TRP A 108 1.94 14.75 -1.41
CA TRP A 108 3.37 14.44 -1.52
C TRP A 108 3.97 15.06 -2.79
N ASN A 109 5.29 14.91 -2.97
CA ASN A 109 5.98 15.31 -4.19
C ASN A 109 5.74 14.27 -5.31
N ASP A 110 5.13 14.69 -6.42
CA ASP A 110 4.77 13.82 -7.55
C ASP A 110 5.96 13.29 -8.37
N ILE A 111 7.17 13.80 -8.09
CA ILE A 111 8.41 13.36 -8.75
C ILE A 111 9.14 12.29 -7.92
N THR A 112 9.19 12.46 -6.60
CA THR A 112 10.04 11.65 -5.71
C THR A 112 9.27 10.62 -4.90
N ASP A 113 8.01 10.90 -4.57
CA ASP A 113 7.19 10.09 -3.69
C ASP A 113 6.23 9.23 -4.51
N GLY A 114 5.75 8.12 -3.93
CA GLY A 114 4.87 7.23 -4.66
C GLY A 114 4.12 6.25 -3.79
N SER A 115 3.21 5.53 -4.42
CA SER A 115 2.46 4.47 -3.76
C SER A 115 2.15 3.30 -4.69
N CYS A 116 1.92 2.15 -4.09
CA CYS A 116 1.47 0.94 -4.75
C CYS A 116 0.32 0.37 -3.94
N THR A 117 -0.84 0.15 -4.57
CA THR A 117 -1.94 -0.60 -3.97
C THR A 117 -2.19 -1.86 -4.77
N LEU A 118 -2.06 -3.01 -4.10
CA LEU A 118 -2.31 -4.32 -4.67
C LEU A 118 -3.55 -4.92 -4.04
N ARG A 119 -4.48 -5.35 -4.89
CA ARG A 119 -5.59 -6.21 -4.50
C ARG A 119 -5.24 -7.65 -4.84
N TRP A 120 -5.34 -8.51 -3.83
CA TRP A 120 -5.11 -9.95 -3.95
C TRP A 120 -6.33 -10.72 -3.46
N GLU A 121 -6.56 -11.90 -4.03
CA GLU A 121 -7.65 -12.77 -3.60
C GLU A 121 -7.33 -14.23 -3.84
N ASN A 122 -7.91 -15.08 -2.99
CA ASN A 122 -8.04 -16.52 -3.25
C ASN A 122 -9.52 -16.92 -3.19
N LYS A 123 -9.78 -18.22 -3.03
CA LYS A 123 -11.14 -18.76 -2.92
C LYS A 123 -11.91 -18.26 -1.69
N TYR A 124 -11.22 -17.93 -0.60
CA TYR A 124 -11.83 -17.66 0.71
C TYR A 124 -11.53 -16.26 1.27
N ILE A 125 -10.53 -15.56 0.72
CA ILE A 125 -9.95 -14.34 1.30
C ILE A 125 -9.81 -13.28 0.21
N HIS A 126 -10.14 -12.03 0.56
CA HIS A 126 -9.66 -10.83 -0.13
C HIS A 126 -8.62 -10.14 0.74
N ALA A 127 -7.52 -9.71 0.13
CA ALA A 127 -6.52 -8.86 0.76
C ALA A 127 -6.30 -7.59 -0.08
N VAL A 128 -6.20 -6.45 0.58
CA VAL A 128 -5.79 -5.18 -0.02
C VAL A 128 -4.58 -4.68 0.75
N VAL A 129 -3.48 -4.44 0.05
CA VAL A 129 -2.26 -3.91 0.64
C VAL A 129 -1.86 -2.64 -0.09
N SER A 130 -1.64 -1.58 0.67
CA SER A 130 -1.19 -0.28 0.19
C SER A 130 0.16 0.05 0.81
N VAL A 131 1.14 0.36 -0.03
CA VAL A 131 2.48 0.81 0.35
C VAL A 131 2.66 2.24 -0.14
N PHE A 132 3.13 3.12 0.72
CA PHE A 132 3.50 4.50 0.40
C PHE A 132 4.99 4.68 0.69
N GLY A 133 5.73 5.25 -0.26
CA GLY A 133 7.15 5.58 -0.12
C GLY A 133 7.35 7.08 -0.25
N LEU A 134 7.93 7.68 0.79
CA LEU A 134 8.26 9.11 0.85
C LEU A 134 9.77 9.27 0.82
N SER A 135 10.30 9.98 -0.17
CA SER A 135 11.73 10.23 -0.33
C SER A 135 12.25 11.08 0.83
N ILE A 136 13.51 10.88 1.23
CA ILE A 136 14.17 11.57 2.36
C ILE A 136 15.38 12.35 1.87
#